data_AF-A0A1G3QUX0-F1
#
_entry.id   AF-A0A1G3QUX0-F1
#
_cell.length_a   1.000
_cell.length_b   1.000
_cell.length_c   1.000
_cell.angle_alpha   90.00
_cell.angle_beta   90.00
_cell.angle_gamma   90.00
#
_symmetry.space_group_name_H-M   'P 1'
#
loop_
_entity.id
_entity.type
_entity.pdbx_description
1 polymer ?
#
loop_
_entity_poly.entity_id
_entity_poly.type
_entity_poly.pdbx_seq_one_letter_code
_entity_poly.pdbx_strand_id
1 'polypeptide(L)'
;MSRFTEILTVSPLSDGKTWIIRKKFGYDVGREGGAEFVDVPVGFMTDFASVPRLLWAIIPRWGTYGNAAVIHDYCYWCQQISVRRKRKIINKNINRKKADRIFFEAMGVLRVTFYYRYTIYWAVRLFGLLQWRANQRGKRKGVQRVLRRIPKKTAGR
;
A
#
# COMPACT_ATOMS: atom_id res chain seq x y z
N MET A 1 10.39 -2.94 -17.10
CA MET A 1 10.03 -3.71 -15.87
C MET A 1 9.09 -2.87 -15.03
N SER A 2 8.35 -3.41 -14.08
CA SER A 2 7.55 -2.61 -13.13
C SER A 2 8.40 -1.61 -12.34
N ARG A 3 7.84 -0.47 -11.90
CA ARG A 3 8.61 0.60 -11.25
C ARG A 3 7.78 1.42 -10.26
N PHE A 4 8.43 1.93 -9.22
CA PHE A 4 7.90 3.03 -8.41
C PHE A 4 7.99 4.35 -9.17
N THR A 5 6.99 5.21 -9.01
CA THR A 5 6.95 6.47 -9.73
C THR A 5 7.86 7.53 -9.11
N GLU A 6 7.92 7.58 -7.78
CA GLU A 6 8.56 8.64 -6.99
C GLU A 6 9.15 8.12 -5.67
N ILE A 7 9.97 8.94 -5.01
CA ILE A 7 10.48 8.67 -3.66
C ILE A 7 9.34 8.71 -2.64
N LEU A 8 9.23 7.66 -1.81
CA LEU A 8 8.26 7.61 -0.72
C LEU A 8 8.60 8.68 0.34
N THR A 9 7.75 9.69 0.46
CA THR A 9 7.86 10.72 1.51
C THR A 9 6.67 10.59 2.47
N VAL A 10 6.96 10.25 3.73
CA VAL A 10 5.97 10.06 4.79
C VAL A 10 6.27 10.91 6.02
N SER A 11 5.25 11.19 6.82
CA SER A 11 5.38 11.83 8.14
C SER A 11 4.59 11.01 9.16
N PRO A 12 5.12 10.81 10.38
CA PRO A 12 4.34 10.17 11.44
C PRO A 12 3.22 11.10 11.90
N LEU A 13 2.09 10.52 12.31
CA LEU A 13 1.06 11.17 13.12
C LEU A 13 1.41 11.08 14.62
N SER A 14 0.69 11.80 15.46
CA SER A 14 0.92 11.86 16.91
C SER A 14 0.69 10.53 17.64
N ASP A 15 0.02 9.56 17.01
CA ASP A 15 -0.26 8.24 17.58
C ASP A 15 0.95 7.28 17.57
N GLY A 16 2.05 7.67 16.90
CA GLY A 16 3.27 6.87 16.78
C GLY A 16 3.13 5.58 15.98
N LYS A 17 1.97 5.35 15.34
CA LYS A 17 1.63 4.11 14.63
C LYS A 17 1.23 4.36 13.18
N THR A 18 0.69 5.53 12.90
CA THR A 18 0.17 5.89 11.60
C THR A 18 1.10 6.88 10.91
N TRP A 19 1.31 6.66 9.62
CA TRP A 19 2.08 7.51 8.75
C TRP A 19 1.20 8.09 7.66
N ILE A 20 1.48 9.31 7.27
CA ILE A 20 0.75 9.99 6.20
C ILE A 20 1.65 10.23 5.00
N ILE A 21 1.14 9.93 3.81
CA ILE A 21 1.79 10.19 2.53
C ILE A 21 1.82 11.71 2.27
N ARG A 22 3.02 12.27 2.09
CA ARG A 22 3.25 13.72 1.92
C ARG A 22 3.47 14.14 0.46
N LYS A 23 3.92 13.22 -0.39
CA LYS A 23 4.12 13.44 -1.83
C LYS A 23 3.40 12.38 -2.64
N LYS A 24 3.12 12.68 -3.90
CA LYS A 24 2.56 11.69 -4.84
C LYS A 24 3.48 10.48 -4.85
N PHE A 25 2.88 9.30 -4.75
CA PHE A 25 3.60 8.04 -4.71
C PHE A 25 2.78 7.00 -5.46
N GLY A 26 3.42 6.15 -6.24
CA GLY A 26 2.71 5.18 -7.06
C GLY A 26 3.61 4.07 -7.60
N TYR A 27 2.98 3.14 -8.30
CA TYR A 27 3.62 1.94 -8.81
C TYR A 27 2.97 1.49 -10.12
N ASP A 28 3.77 1.32 -11.18
CA ASP A 28 3.33 0.72 -12.44
C ASP A 28 3.38 -0.82 -12.34
N VAL A 29 2.28 -1.50 -12.66
CA VAL A 29 2.12 -2.95 -12.51
C VAL A 29 2.52 -3.68 -13.79
N GLY A 30 3.34 -4.74 -13.65
CA GLY A 30 3.85 -5.60 -14.72
C GLY A 30 4.91 -4.96 -15.63
N ARG A 31 4.73 -3.69 -16.03
CA ARG A 31 5.66 -2.95 -16.89
C ARG A 31 5.55 -1.45 -16.61
N GLU A 32 6.69 -0.78 -16.55
CA GLU A 32 6.82 0.68 -16.55
C GLU A 32 6.06 1.31 -17.72
N GLY A 33 5.26 2.34 -17.43
CA GLY A 33 4.35 2.96 -18.39
C GLY A 33 3.21 2.04 -18.85
N GLY A 34 3.00 0.91 -18.18
CA GLY A 34 1.98 -0.06 -18.50
C GLY A 34 0.55 0.45 -18.33
N ALA A 35 -0.40 -0.39 -18.73
CA ALA A 35 -1.81 -0.06 -18.63
C ALA A 35 -2.30 -0.01 -17.18
N GLU A 36 -1.84 -0.92 -16.31
CA GLU A 36 -2.28 -1.00 -14.91
C GLU A 36 -1.26 -0.30 -14.00
N PHE A 37 -1.73 0.55 -13.10
CA PHE A 37 -0.90 1.25 -12.12
C PHE A 37 -1.68 1.57 -10.84
N VAL A 38 -0.95 1.91 -9.78
CA VAL A 38 -1.49 2.28 -8.48
C VAL A 38 -0.97 3.68 -8.13
N ASP A 39 -1.86 4.65 -8.02
CA ASP A 39 -1.54 5.99 -7.52
C ASP A 39 -2.08 6.16 -6.09
N VAL A 40 -1.16 6.34 -5.16
CA VAL A 40 -1.46 6.59 -3.75
C VAL A 40 -1.64 8.10 -3.55
N PRO A 41 -2.82 8.55 -3.08
CA PRO A 41 -3.09 9.95 -2.90
C PRO A 41 -2.28 10.51 -1.72
N VAL A 42 -1.85 11.76 -1.87
CA VAL A 42 -1.35 12.56 -0.75
C VAL A 42 -2.43 12.61 0.34
N GLY A 43 -2.02 12.43 1.59
CA GLY A 43 -2.93 12.33 2.71
C GLY A 43 -3.37 10.91 3.06
N PHE A 44 -3.00 9.89 2.26
CA PHE A 44 -3.27 8.50 2.63
C PHE A 44 -2.54 8.09 3.91
N MET A 45 -3.28 7.43 4.80
CA MET A 45 -2.81 6.92 6.09
C MET A 45 -2.46 5.43 5.99
N THR A 46 -1.17 5.13 6.14
CA THR A 46 -0.59 3.78 6.15
C THR A 46 -0.02 3.49 7.53
N ASP A 47 -0.18 2.26 8.00
CA ASP A 47 0.37 1.80 9.27
C ASP A 47 1.60 0.90 9.05
N PHE A 48 1.98 0.65 7.79
CA PHE A 48 2.96 -0.35 7.36
C PHE A 48 2.70 -1.75 7.96
N ALA A 49 1.50 -1.99 8.50
CA ALA A 49 1.19 -3.10 9.38
C ALA A 49 0.42 -4.23 8.67
N SER A 50 0.39 -4.22 7.33
CA SER A 50 -0.19 -5.29 6.52
C SER A 50 0.35 -6.69 6.85
N VAL A 51 1.54 -6.78 7.46
CA VAL A 51 2.13 -8.03 7.93
C VAL A 51 1.63 -8.33 9.35
N PRO A 52 1.05 -9.52 9.62
CA PRO A 52 0.63 -9.95 10.96
C PRO A 52 1.72 -9.75 12.02
N ARG A 53 1.34 -9.27 13.21
CA ARG A 53 2.28 -8.99 14.31
C ARG A 53 3.16 -10.18 14.69
N LEU A 54 2.64 -11.40 14.59
CA LEU A 54 3.42 -12.63 14.85
C LEU A 54 4.65 -12.73 13.94
N LEU A 55 4.58 -12.14 12.75
CA LEU A 55 5.66 -12.16 11.78
C LEU A 55 6.62 -10.99 11.97
N TRP A 56 6.32 -10.00 12.82
CA TRP A 56 7.21 -8.87 13.09
C TRP A 56 8.51 -9.28 13.80
N ALA A 57 8.54 -10.45 14.43
CA ALA A 57 9.76 -11.02 15.00
C ALA A 57 10.78 -11.44 13.93
N ILE A 58 10.31 -11.76 12.72
CA ILE A 58 11.13 -12.25 11.60
C ILE A 58 11.22 -11.19 10.48
N ILE A 59 10.21 -10.32 10.40
CA ILE A 59 10.02 -9.33 9.35
C ILE A 59 9.97 -7.93 9.99
N PRO A 60 11.03 -7.10 9.88
CA PRO A 60 11.05 -5.77 10.47
C PRO A 60 9.88 -4.93 9.96
N ARG A 61 9.14 -4.25 10.85
CA ARG A 61 7.96 -3.43 10.52
C ARG A 61 8.16 -2.49 9.33
N TRP A 62 9.39 -2.01 9.14
CA TRP A 62 9.80 -1.19 8.03
C TRP A 62 11.22 -1.61 7.62
N GLY A 63 11.47 -1.66 6.31
CA GLY A 63 12.74 -2.07 5.73
C GLY A 63 12.72 -1.92 4.21
N THR A 64 13.49 -2.76 3.51
CA THR A 64 13.64 -2.74 2.04
C THR A 64 12.33 -2.82 1.25
N TYR A 65 11.24 -3.30 1.86
CA TYR A 65 9.94 -3.44 1.22
C TYR A 65 8.91 -2.36 1.61
N GLY A 66 9.28 -1.32 2.37
CA GLY A 66 8.35 -0.30 2.87
C GLY A 66 7.52 0.37 1.76
N ASN A 67 8.15 0.66 0.62
CA ASN A 67 7.47 1.18 -0.57
C ASN A 67 6.36 0.25 -1.07
N ALA A 68 6.63 -1.06 -1.12
CA ALA A 68 5.66 -2.06 -1.53
C ALA A 68 4.51 -2.21 -0.51
N ALA A 69 4.79 -2.05 0.79
CA ALA A 69 3.78 -2.11 1.84
C ALA A 69 2.76 -0.96 1.72
N VAL A 70 3.19 0.26 1.36
CA VAL A 70 2.27 1.39 1.12
C VAL A 70 1.33 1.11 -0.06
N ILE A 71 1.86 0.58 -1.17
CA ILE A 71 1.04 0.18 -2.33
C ILE A 71 0.01 -0.87 -1.92
N HIS A 72 0.44 -1.87 -1.13
CA HIS A 72 -0.43 -2.93 -0.64
C HIS A 72 -1.54 -2.40 0.28
N ASP A 73 -1.20 -1.58 1.28
CA ASP A 73 -2.16 -0.94 2.20
C ASP A 73 -3.21 -0.15 1.42
N TYR A 74 -2.76 0.62 0.42
CA TYR A 74 -3.65 1.41 -0.41
C TYR A 74 -4.54 0.50 -1.25
N CYS A 75 -4.02 -0.52 -1.92
CA CYS A 75 -4.82 -1.49 -2.66
C CYS A 75 -5.83 -2.25 -1.77
N TYR A 76 -5.45 -2.58 -0.54
CA TYR A 76 -6.33 -3.23 0.44
C TYR A 76 -7.46 -2.32 0.91
N TRP A 77 -7.18 -1.03 1.04
CA TRP A 77 -8.18 -0.03 1.37
C TRP A 77 -9.07 0.29 0.17
N CYS A 78 -8.46 0.71 -0.94
CA CYS A 78 -9.17 1.22 -2.11
C CYS A 78 -9.89 0.10 -2.88
N GLN A 79 -9.31 -1.11 -2.89
CA GLN A 79 -9.78 -2.31 -3.59
C GLN A 79 -9.90 -2.13 -5.10
N GLN A 80 -9.12 -1.18 -5.62
CA GLN A 80 -9.14 -0.75 -6.99
C GLN A 80 -7.70 -0.54 -7.47
N ILE A 81 -7.51 -0.59 -8.78
CA ILE A 81 -6.31 -0.12 -9.45
C ILE A 81 -6.72 0.80 -10.59
N SER A 82 -5.82 1.66 -11.02
CA SER A 82 -6.04 2.52 -12.17
C SER A 82 -5.59 1.81 -13.44
N VAL A 83 -6.37 1.96 -14.51
CA VAL A 83 -6.11 1.34 -15.81
C VAL A 83 -6.18 2.42 -16.89
N ARG A 84 -5.07 2.60 -17.61
CA ARG A 84 -4.98 3.43 -18.82
C ARG A 84 -5.63 2.67 -19.97
N ARG A 85 -6.74 3.17 -20.51
CA ARG A 85 -7.42 2.59 -21.67
C ARG A 85 -7.70 3.68 -22.71
N LYS A 86 -7.03 3.59 -23.86
CA LYS A 86 -7.04 4.63 -24.90
C LYS A 86 -6.61 5.99 -24.30
N ARG A 87 -7.48 7.02 -24.34
CA ARG A 87 -7.24 8.37 -23.79
C ARG A 87 -7.87 8.61 -22.41
N LYS A 88 -8.29 7.56 -21.69
CA LYS A 88 -8.95 7.68 -20.38
C LYS A 88 -8.27 6.80 -19.32
N ILE A 89 -8.30 7.25 -18.08
CA ILE A 89 -7.93 6.47 -16.89
C ILE A 89 -9.22 6.05 -16.20
N ILE A 90 -9.36 4.75 -15.96
CA ILE A 90 -10.52 4.18 -15.24
C ILE A 90 -10.04 3.43 -13.99
N ASN A 91 -10.89 3.40 -12.96
CA ASN A 91 -10.63 2.57 -11.78
C ASN A 91 -11.29 1.19 -11.96
N LYS A 92 -10.50 0.14 -11.81
CA LYS A 92 -10.93 -1.26 -11.92
C LYS A 92 -10.90 -1.91 -10.55
N ASN A 93 -12.02 -2.49 -10.13
CA ASN A 93 -12.06 -3.27 -8.89
C ASN A 93 -11.13 -4.48 -8.98
N ILE A 94 -10.40 -4.74 -7.91
CA ILE A 94 -9.49 -5.88 -7.80
C ILE A 94 -9.89 -6.79 -6.65
N ASN A 95 -9.55 -8.06 -6.76
CA ASN A 95 -9.65 -8.99 -5.66
C ASN A 95 -8.38 -8.94 -4.79
N ARG A 96 -8.49 -9.50 -3.58
CA ARG A 96 -7.38 -9.62 -2.63
C ARG A 96 -6.13 -10.27 -3.25
N LYS A 97 -6.32 -11.35 -4.01
CA LYS A 97 -5.22 -12.08 -4.67
C LYS A 97 -4.42 -11.18 -5.63
N LYS A 98 -5.07 -10.26 -6.34
CA LYS A 98 -4.39 -9.30 -7.22
C LYS A 98 -3.62 -8.26 -6.41
N ALA A 99 -4.17 -7.75 -5.30
CA ALA A 99 -3.44 -6.87 -4.39
C ALA A 99 -2.18 -7.55 -3.82
N ASP A 100 -2.32 -8.79 -3.34
CA ASP A 100 -1.21 -9.57 -2.78
C ASP A 100 -0.12 -9.84 -3.84
N ARG A 101 -0.53 -10.09 -5.10
CA ARG A 101 0.40 -10.27 -6.23
C ARG A 101 1.16 -8.98 -6.59
N ILE A 102 0.47 -7.84 -6.62
CA ILE A 102 1.12 -6.54 -6.84
C ILE A 102 2.17 -6.29 -5.74
N PHE A 103 1.86 -6.63 -4.50
CA PHE A 103 2.80 -6.52 -3.40
C PHE A 103 4.02 -7.42 -3.56
N PHE A 104 3.81 -8.69 -3.92
CA PHE A 104 4.91 -9.62 -4.21
C PHE A 104 5.81 -9.15 -5.36
N GLU A 105 5.20 -8.64 -6.42
CA GLU A 105 5.90 -8.07 -7.57
C GLU A 105 6.73 -6.84 -7.17
N ALA A 106 6.12 -5.90 -6.44
CA ALA A 106 6.76 -4.68 -5.98
C ALA A 106 7.95 -4.97 -5.04
N MET A 107 7.84 -5.98 -4.17
CA MET A 107 8.98 -6.46 -3.38
C MET A 107 10.12 -6.98 -4.26
N GLY A 108 9.81 -7.66 -5.38
CA GLY A 108 10.79 -8.09 -6.36
C GLY A 108 11.55 -6.92 -7.00
N VAL A 109 10.84 -5.84 -7.34
CA VAL A 109 11.46 -4.60 -7.86
C VAL A 109 12.43 -3.98 -6.84
N LEU A 110 12.10 -4.06 -5.54
CA LEU A 110 12.94 -3.58 -4.45
C LEU A 110 14.09 -4.55 -4.09
N ARG A 111 14.32 -5.59 -4.89
CA ARG A 111 15.36 -6.61 -4.66
C ARG A 111 15.27 -7.32 -3.32
N VAL A 112 14.05 -7.44 -2.78
CA VAL A 112 13.79 -8.28 -1.61
C VAL A 112 14.05 -9.74 -1.99
N THR A 113 14.80 -10.47 -1.17
CA THR A 113 15.19 -11.85 -1.44
C THR A 113 13.97 -12.76 -1.66
N PHE A 114 14.09 -13.73 -2.58
CA PHE A 114 12.97 -14.54 -3.04
C PHE A 114 12.20 -15.23 -1.91
N TYR A 115 12.94 -15.87 -1.00
CA TYR A 115 12.35 -16.59 0.13
C TYR A 115 11.56 -15.65 1.03
N TYR A 116 12.09 -14.44 1.28
CA TYR A 116 11.47 -13.46 2.15
C TYR A 116 10.20 -12.83 1.56
N ARG A 117 10.20 -12.51 0.26
CA ARG A 117 8.95 -12.05 -0.40
C ARG A 117 7.89 -13.16 -0.44
N TYR A 118 8.30 -14.42 -0.56
CA TYR A 118 7.39 -15.57 -0.61
C TYR A 118 6.73 -15.83 0.75
N THR A 119 7.49 -15.77 1.84
CA THR A 119 6.94 -15.89 3.21
C THR A 119 5.94 -14.76 3.50
N ILE A 120 6.29 -13.52 3.16
CA ILE A 120 5.39 -12.37 3.29
C ILE A 120 4.13 -12.55 2.45
N TYR A 121 4.25 -13.00 1.19
CA TYR A 121 3.10 -13.24 0.32
C TYR A 121 2.15 -14.27 0.94
N TRP A 122 2.64 -15.41 1.39
CA TRP A 122 1.78 -16.42 2.03
C TRP A 122 1.16 -15.95 3.33
N ALA A 123 1.90 -15.18 4.13
CA ALA A 123 1.36 -14.55 5.32
C ALA A 123 0.14 -13.66 5.03
N VAL A 124 0.26 -12.73 4.08
CA VAL A 124 -0.88 -11.87 3.71
C VAL A 124 -1.99 -12.68 3.04
N ARG A 125 -1.66 -13.77 2.32
CA ARG A 125 -2.65 -14.70 1.75
C ARG A 125 -3.47 -15.41 2.82
N LEU A 126 -2.88 -15.84 3.92
CA LEU A 126 -3.57 -16.53 5.00
C LEU A 126 -4.36 -15.56 5.89
N PHE A 127 -3.73 -14.47 6.33
CA PHE A 127 -4.30 -13.61 7.38
C PHE A 127 -4.96 -12.33 6.86
N GLY A 128 -4.69 -11.90 5.64
CA GLY A 128 -5.20 -10.63 5.08
C GLY A 128 -6.71 -10.61 4.80
N LEU A 129 -7.41 -11.75 4.82
CA LEU A 129 -8.84 -11.80 4.51
C LEU A 129 -9.69 -10.97 5.48
N LEU A 130 -9.38 -11.03 6.77
CA LEU A 130 -10.10 -10.29 7.81
C LEU A 130 -9.96 -8.78 7.59
N GLN A 131 -8.73 -8.32 7.33
CA GLN A 131 -8.45 -6.91 7.07
C GLN A 131 -9.07 -6.41 5.77
N TRP A 132 -9.03 -7.22 4.70
CA TRP A 132 -9.69 -6.90 3.43
C TRP A 132 -11.21 -6.67 3.62
N ARG A 133 -11.88 -7.55 4.37
CA ARG A 133 -13.31 -7.42 4.69
C ARG A 133 -13.59 -6.28 5.68
N ALA A 134 -12.70 -6.04 6.64
CA ALA A 134 -12.80 -4.91 7.56
C ALA A 134 -12.74 -3.57 6.81
N ASN A 135 -11.81 -3.42 5.86
CA ASN A 135 -11.72 -2.24 5.00
C ASN A 135 -12.98 -2.05 4.14
N GLN A 136 -13.56 -3.12 3.58
CA GLN A 136 -14.84 -3.05 2.86
C GLN A 136 -15.96 -2.49 3.74
N ARG A 137 -16.09 -3.01 4.96
CA ARG A 137 -17.10 -2.57 5.91
C ARG A 137 -16.86 -1.13 6.36
N GLY A 138 -15.60 -0.77 6.65
CA GLY A 138 -15.21 0.59 7.04
C GLY A 138 -15.55 1.62 5.96
N LYS A 139 -15.23 1.32 4.69
CA LYS A 139 -15.61 2.17 3.54
C LYS A 139 -17.12 2.38 3.43
N ARG A 140 -17.91 1.30 3.58
CA ARG A 140 -19.39 1.39 3.55
C ARG A 140 -19.93 2.25 4.69
N LYS A 141 -19.24 2.30 5.83
CA LYS A 141 -19.55 3.16 6.98
C LYS A 141 -18.99 4.59 6.86
N GLY A 142 -18.38 4.96 5.73
CA GLY A 142 -17.86 6.31 5.50
C GLY A 142 -16.51 6.61 6.15
N VAL A 143 -15.79 5.59 6.64
CA VAL A 143 -14.42 5.78 7.17
C VAL A 143 -13.53 6.32 6.05
N GLN A 144 -12.73 7.35 6.34
CA GLN A 144 -11.76 7.91 5.40
C GLN A 144 -10.33 7.61 5.85
N ARG A 145 -9.54 6.96 4.98
CA ARG A 145 -8.09 6.79 5.17
C ARG A 145 -7.24 7.80 4.40
N VAL A 146 -7.87 8.75 3.71
CA VAL A 146 -7.19 9.83 2.98
C VAL A 146 -7.63 11.14 3.60
N LEU A 147 -6.72 11.81 4.29
CA LEU A 147 -7.00 13.09 4.93
C LEU A 147 -7.06 14.19 3.87
N ARG A 148 -8.18 14.93 3.84
CA ARG A 148 -8.33 16.11 2.96
C ARG A 148 -7.42 17.26 3.35
N ARG A 149 -7.16 17.44 4.65
CA ARG A 149 -6.25 18.45 5.19
C ARG A 149 -5.23 17.75 6.06
N ILE A 150 -3.96 17.86 5.70
CA ILE A 150 -2.89 17.24 6.47
C ILE A 150 -2.62 18.11 7.71
N PRO A 151 -2.73 17.57 8.94
CA PRO A 151 -2.39 18.34 10.12
C PRO A 151 -0.93 18.80 10.06
N LYS A 152 -0.70 20.08 10.38
CA LYS A 152 0.65 20.55 10.71
C LYS A 152 1.01 19.84 12.01
N LYS A 153 2.22 19.27 12.09
CA LYS A 153 2.73 18.73 13.36
C LYS A 153 2.90 19.95 14.26
N THR A 154 1.93 20.20 15.14
CA THR A 154 2.08 21.22 16.17
C THR A 154 3.23 20.74 17.03
N ALA A 155 4.34 21.49 17.05
CA ALA A 155 5.35 21.31 18.07
C ALA A 155 4.61 21.52 19.40
N GLY A 156 4.44 20.45 20.18
CA GLY A 156 3.98 20.60 21.55
C GLY A 156 4.95 21.54 22.26
N ARG A 157 4.39 22.53 22.97
CA ARG A 157 5.09 23.23 24.03
C ARG A 157 5.51 22.24 25.11
#